data_AF-A0A523C3D7-F1
#
_entry.id   AF-A0A523C3D7-F1
#
_cell.length_a   1.000
_cell.length_b   1.000
_cell.length_c   1.000
_cell.angle_alpha   90.00
_cell.angle_beta   90.00
_cell.angle_gamma   90.00
#
_symmetry.space_group_name_H-M   'P 1'
#
loop_
_entity.id
_entity.type
_entity.pdbx_description
1 polymer ?
#
loop_
_entity_poly.entity_id
_entity_poly.type
_entity_poly.pdbx_seq_one_letter_code
_entity_poly.pdbx_strand_id
1 'polypeptide(L)'
;MKAASKYFEGYTCSEAILLSLREDGVLSFPDTLVKAATGFGAGVGLSRQMCGCLSGAVMAIGIRYGRSRSSVEESVFLADRVVVLTNRPAKVKATITVDLPRPRDPYDKTFVGYCAEISGLLGTDGHSRPAMARTRRSV
;
A
#
# COMPACT_ATOMS: atom_id res chain seq x y z
N MET A 1 0.58 -28.75 -7.21
CA MET A 1 0.58 -27.28 -7.05
C MET A 1 -0.74 -26.86 -6.40
N LYS A 2 -0.75 -26.40 -5.14
CA LYS A 2 -2.00 -26.11 -4.40
C LYS A 2 -2.82 -24.97 -5.02
N ALA A 3 -2.15 -23.97 -5.59
CA ALA A 3 -2.82 -22.89 -6.33
C ALA A 3 -3.68 -23.40 -7.50
N ALA A 4 -3.25 -24.48 -8.19
CA ALA A 4 -4.06 -25.08 -9.24
C ALA A 4 -5.36 -25.70 -8.69
N SER A 5 -5.30 -26.41 -7.54
CA SER A 5 -6.49 -26.93 -6.86
C SER A 5 -7.48 -25.82 -6.54
N LYS A 6 -7.00 -24.71 -5.96
CA LYS A 6 -7.85 -23.55 -5.62
C LYS A 6 -8.52 -22.93 -6.84
N TYR A 7 -7.82 -22.87 -7.97
CA TYR A 7 -8.43 -22.41 -9.20
C TYR A 7 -9.59 -23.32 -9.64
N PHE A 8 -9.41 -24.65 -9.57
CA PHE A 8 -10.47 -25.60 -9.88
C PHE A 8 -11.63 -25.60 -8.88
N GLU A 9 -11.41 -25.14 -7.65
CA GLU A 9 -12.46 -24.90 -6.65
C GLU A 9 -13.33 -23.67 -6.96
N GLY A 10 -13.03 -22.93 -8.05
CA GLY A 10 -13.82 -21.79 -8.51
C GLY A 10 -13.27 -20.42 -8.11
N TYR A 11 -12.11 -20.37 -7.46
CA TYR A 11 -11.40 -19.12 -7.21
C TYR A 11 -10.71 -18.60 -8.47
N THR A 12 -10.59 -17.29 -8.59
CA THR A 12 -9.80 -16.66 -9.64
C THR A 12 -8.31 -16.95 -9.47
N CYS A 13 -7.54 -16.79 -10.54
CA CYS A 13 -6.10 -17.00 -10.52
C CYS A 13 -5.34 -16.11 -9.52
N SER A 14 -5.81 -14.89 -9.22
CA SER A 14 -5.24 -14.01 -8.19
C SER A 14 -5.58 -14.49 -6.77
N GLU A 15 -6.83 -14.91 -6.53
CA GLU A 15 -7.29 -15.44 -5.25
C GLU A 15 -6.61 -16.76 -4.90
N ALA A 16 -6.49 -17.67 -5.88
CA ALA A 16 -5.87 -18.98 -5.71
C ALA A 16 -4.42 -18.89 -5.21
N ILE A 17 -3.65 -17.90 -5.70
CA ILE A 17 -2.29 -17.64 -5.22
C ILE A 17 -2.31 -17.18 -3.76
N LEU A 18 -3.12 -16.17 -3.42
CA LEU A 18 -3.20 -15.68 -2.04
C LEU A 18 -3.67 -16.77 -1.08
N LEU A 19 -4.70 -17.52 -1.43
CA LEU A 19 -5.20 -18.64 -0.63
C LEU A 19 -4.14 -19.70 -0.40
N SER A 20 -3.39 -20.08 -1.45
CA SER A 20 -2.31 -21.07 -1.31
C SER A 20 -1.21 -20.60 -0.36
N LEU A 21 -0.82 -19.32 -0.43
CA LEU A 21 0.19 -18.73 0.46
C LEU A 21 -0.28 -18.63 1.91
N ARG A 22 -1.59 -18.45 2.11
CA ARG A 22 -2.20 -18.45 3.43
C ARG A 22 -2.29 -19.85 4.03
N GLU A 23 -2.70 -20.83 3.23
CA GLU A 23 -2.77 -22.24 3.65
C GLU A 23 -1.40 -22.83 3.97
N ASP A 24 -0.36 -22.46 3.22
CA ASP A 24 1.02 -22.86 3.49
C ASP A 24 1.64 -22.11 4.68
N GLY A 25 0.90 -21.20 5.32
CA GLY A 25 1.38 -20.42 6.46
C GLY A 25 2.46 -19.39 6.12
N VAL A 26 2.70 -19.12 4.83
CA VAL A 26 3.70 -18.16 4.36
C VAL A 26 3.29 -16.74 4.72
N LEU A 27 1.99 -16.43 4.60
CA LEU A 27 1.42 -15.13 4.90
C LEU A 27 0.09 -15.24 5.66
N SER A 28 -0.08 -14.40 6.68
CA SER A 28 -1.34 -14.25 7.41
C SER A 28 -1.99 -12.90 7.06
N PHE A 29 -3.22 -12.93 6.59
CA PHE A 29 -3.99 -11.73 6.26
C PHE A 29 -5.50 -12.00 6.31
N PRO A 30 -6.34 -10.97 6.48
CA PRO A 30 -7.78 -11.13 6.55
C PRO A 30 -8.40 -11.53 5.20
N ASP A 31 -9.54 -12.21 5.24
CA ASP A 31 -10.35 -12.60 4.07
C ASP A 31 -10.72 -11.43 3.15
N THR A 32 -10.79 -10.21 3.68
CA THR A 32 -11.06 -9.00 2.91
C THR A 32 -10.01 -8.76 1.82
N LEU A 33 -8.76 -9.19 2.01
CA LEU A 33 -7.74 -9.09 0.97
C LEU A 33 -7.92 -10.11 -0.15
N VAL A 34 -8.48 -11.29 0.15
CA VAL A 34 -8.86 -12.27 -0.88
C VAL A 34 -10.00 -11.71 -1.72
N LYS A 35 -11.03 -11.14 -1.07
CA LYS A 35 -12.14 -10.46 -1.76
C LYS A 35 -11.68 -9.26 -2.60
N ALA A 36 -10.68 -8.51 -2.14
CA ALA A 36 -10.09 -7.44 -2.93
C ALA A 36 -9.35 -7.98 -4.16
N ALA A 37 -8.84 -9.21 -4.10
CA ALA A 37 -8.10 -9.84 -5.19
C ALA A 37 -8.98 -10.30 -6.35
N THR A 38 -10.30 -10.46 -6.15
CA THR A 38 -11.27 -10.90 -7.17
C THR A 38 -11.21 -10.02 -8.42
N GLY A 39 -11.01 -8.71 -8.25
CA GLY A 39 -10.93 -7.76 -9.36
C GLY A 39 -9.79 -8.03 -10.35
N PHE A 40 -8.69 -8.67 -9.91
CA PHE A 40 -7.54 -9.00 -10.76
C PHE A 40 -7.73 -10.31 -11.54
N GLY A 41 -8.79 -11.07 -11.24
CA GLY A 41 -9.14 -12.28 -11.97
C GLY A 41 -9.32 -12.00 -13.46
N ALA A 42 -8.87 -12.96 -14.29
CA ALA A 42 -8.87 -12.85 -15.76
C ALA A 42 -8.14 -11.59 -16.31
N GLY A 43 -7.27 -10.99 -15.51
CA GLY A 43 -6.36 -9.92 -15.89
C GLY A 43 -6.78 -8.50 -15.60
N VAL A 44 -7.73 -8.30 -14.68
CA VAL A 44 -8.37 -7.04 -14.24
C VAL A 44 -9.75 -6.81 -14.86
N GLY A 45 -10.69 -7.71 -14.58
CA GLY A 45 -12.07 -7.54 -15.05
C GLY A 45 -12.29 -7.96 -16.50
N LEU A 46 -11.72 -9.11 -16.89
CA LEU A 46 -11.86 -9.72 -18.22
C LEU A 46 -11.17 -8.97 -19.37
N SER A 47 -10.32 -7.99 -19.06
CA SER A 47 -9.55 -7.24 -20.05
C SER A 47 -8.40 -8.05 -20.67
N ARG A 48 -7.96 -9.14 -20.03
CA ARG A 48 -6.84 -10.02 -20.46
C ARG A 48 -5.49 -9.31 -20.63
N GLN A 49 -5.32 -8.11 -20.11
CA GLN A 49 -4.08 -7.35 -20.27
C GLN A 49 -3.02 -7.68 -19.20
N MET A 50 -3.43 -8.25 -18.06
CA MET A 50 -2.51 -8.64 -17.00
C MET A 50 -2.69 -10.10 -16.59
N CYS A 51 -1.63 -10.72 -16.08
CA CYS A 51 -1.70 -12.07 -15.55
C CYS A 51 -2.18 -12.03 -14.09
N GLY A 52 -3.34 -12.60 -13.79
CA GLY A 52 -3.88 -12.62 -12.42
C GLY A 52 -3.01 -13.38 -11.41
N CYS A 53 -2.31 -14.46 -11.83
CA CYS A 53 -1.35 -15.14 -10.97
C CYS A 53 -0.18 -14.20 -10.57
N LEU A 54 0.32 -13.41 -11.52
CA LEU A 54 1.39 -12.45 -11.27
C LEU A 54 0.90 -11.32 -10.35
N SER A 55 -0.30 -10.79 -10.60
CA SER A 55 -0.92 -9.79 -9.72
C SER A 55 -1.09 -10.32 -8.29
N GLY A 56 -1.53 -11.56 -8.11
CA GLY A 56 -1.64 -12.21 -6.80
C GLY A 56 -0.28 -12.36 -6.08
N ALA A 57 0.79 -12.69 -6.81
CA ALA A 57 2.14 -12.74 -6.26
C ALA A 57 2.66 -11.36 -5.85
N VAL A 58 2.41 -10.32 -6.65
CA VAL A 58 2.77 -8.93 -6.31
C VAL A 58 2.00 -8.45 -5.09
N MET A 59 0.70 -8.79 -4.98
CA MET A 59 -0.10 -8.52 -3.79
C MET A 59 0.50 -9.19 -2.55
N ALA A 60 0.93 -10.45 -2.64
CA ALA A 60 1.58 -11.16 -1.54
C ALA A 60 2.87 -10.48 -1.07
N ILE A 61 3.70 -10.02 -2.00
CA ILE A 61 4.90 -9.22 -1.70
C ILE A 61 4.50 -7.92 -0.98
N GLY A 62 3.45 -7.24 -1.45
CA GLY A 62 2.90 -6.05 -0.80
C GLY A 62 2.31 -6.32 0.59
N ILE A 63 1.71 -7.47 0.83
CA ILE A 63 1.22 -7.84 2.17
C ILE A 63 2.39 -8.02 3.15
N ARG A 64 3.52 -8.55 2.67
CA ARG A 64 4.69 -8.81 3.53
C ARG A 64 5.60 -7.61 3.72
N TYR A 65 5.82 -6.85 2.64
CA TYR A 65 6.84 -5.81 2.54
C TYR A 65 6.25 -4.44 2.15
N GLY A 66 4.92 -4.36 2.03
CA GLY A 66 4.25 -3.13 1.65
C GLY A 66 4.49 -2.01 2.64
N ARG A 67 4.43 -0.80 2.12
CA ARG A 67 4.58 0.41 2.92
C ARG A 67 3.43 0.49 3.93
N SER A 68 3.76 0.73 5.19
CA SER A 68 2.77 0.99 6.23
C SER A 68 2.35 2.46 6.29
N ARG A 69 3.11 3.37 5.67
CA ARG A 69 2.90 4.83 5.66
C ARG A 69 3.49 5.45 4.40
N SER A 70 2.84 6.47 3.86
CA SER A 70 3.48 7.46 2.98
C SER A 70 4.14 8.51 3.86
N SER A 71 5.40 8.84 3.61
CA SER A 71 6.07 9.91 4.36
C SER A 71 5.65 11.27 3.80
N VAL A 72 5.70 12.31 4.64
CA VAL A 72 5.40 13.68 4.20
C VAL A 72 6.43 14.12 3.16
N GLU A 73 7.68 13.73 3.35
CA GLU A 73 8.79 13.98 2.45
C GLU A 73 8.54 13.34 1.07
N GLU A 74 8.06 12.10 1.00
CA GLU A 74 7.69 11.44 -0.26
C GLU A 74 6.55 12.20 -0.96
N SER A 75 5.59 12.73 -0.19
CA SER A 75 4.46 13.51 -0.72
C SER A 75 4.94 14.83 -1.33
N VAL A 76 5.83 15.55 -0.66
CA VAL A 76 6.44 16.80 -1.18
C VAL A 76 7.38 16.52 -2.34
N PHE A 77 8.10 15.40 -2.31
CA PHE A 77 9.04 15.02 -3.36
C PHE A 77 8.34 14.64 -4.66
N LEU A 78 7.17 14.01 -4.60
CA LEU A 78 6.47 13.50 -5.78
C LEU A 78 5.36 14.42 -6.29
N ALA A 79 4.62 15.10 -5.43
CA ALA A 79 3.42 15.83 -5.83
C ALA A 79 3.70 17.31 -6.11
N ASP A 80 2.94 17.92 -7.02
CA ASP A 80 2.89 19.37 -7.21
C ASP A 80 1.81 20.02 -6.32
N ARG A 81 0.92 19.18 -5.76
CA ARG A 81 -0.15 19.57 -4.84
C ARG A 81 -0.37 18.52 -3.77
N VAL A 82 -0.36 18.94 -2.51
CA VAL A 82 -0.61 18.10 -1.34
C VAL A 82 -1.90 18.55 -0.67
N VAL A 83 -2.86 17.64 -0.55
CA VAL A 83 -4.14 17.90 0.15
C VAL A 83 -4.08 17.21 1.51
N VAL A 84 -4.18 17.99 2.58
CA VAL A 84 -4.23 17.50 3.96
C VAL A 84 -5.70 17.31 4.35
N LEU A 85 -6.03 16.13 4.86
CA LEU A 85 -7.37 15.80 5.32
C LEU A 85 -7.45 15.83 6.86
N THR A 86 -8.62 16.16 7.41
CA THR A 86 -8.90 16.01 8.84
C THR A 86 -9.11 14.54 9.20
N ASN A 87 -8.99 14.21 10.49
CA ASN A 87 -9.39 12.90 10.99
C ASN A 87 -10.92 12.71 10.86
N ARG A 88 -11.37 11.45 10.93
CA ARG A 88 -12.76 11.05 10.66
C ARG A 88 -13.80 11.95 11.38
N PRO A 89 -14.86 12.39 10.69
CA PRO A 89 -15.12 12.25 9.25
C PRO A 89 -14.21 13.16 8.40
N ALA A 90 -13.67 12.62 7.30
CA ALA A 90 -12.64 13.30 6.51
C ALA A 90 -13.18 14.54 5.79
N LYS A 91 -12.56 15.71 6.05
CA LYS A 91 -12.76 16.97 5.33
C LYS A 91 -11.40 17.49 4.87
N VAL A 92 -11.38 18.33 3.84
CA VAL A 92 -10.14 19.01 3.42
C VAL A 92 -9.76 20.02 4.50
N LYS A 93 -8.60 19.80 5.13
CA LYS A 93 -8.00 20.72 6.11
C LYS A 93 -7.19 21.81 5.43
N ALA A 94 -6.39 21.44 4.43
CA ALA A 94 -5.57 22.36 3.66
C ALA A 94 -5.23 21.78 2.29
N THR A 95 -4.95 22.65 1.32
CA THR A 95 -4.40 22.30 0.01
C THR A 95 -3.15 23.14 -0.21
N ILE A 96 -2.01 22.49 -0.37
CA ILE A 96 -0.69 23.12 -0.47
C ILE A 96 -0.16 22.88 -1.87
N THR A 97 0.28 23.95 -2.52
CA THR A 97 0.96 23.89 -3.82
C THR A 97 2.46 23.85 -3.57
N VAL A 98 3.13 22.80 -4.05
CA VAL A 98 4.59 22.61 -3.90
C VAL A 98 5.28 23.17 -5.13
N ASP A 99 5.63 24.45 -5.07
CA ASP A 99 6.29 25.16 -6.17
C ASP A 99 7.81 25.00 -6.09
N LEU A 100 8.27 23.76 -6.32
CA LEU A 100 9.70 23.42 -6.36
C LEU A 100 10.08 22.91 -7.76
N PRO A 101 11.13 23.48 -8.38
CA PRO A 101 11.61 23.02 -9.68
C PRO A 101 12.11 21.57 -9.59
N ARG A 102 11.94 20.81 -10.68
CA ARG A 102 12.49 19.45 -10.83
C ARG A 102 13.92 19.53 -11.39
N PRO A 103 14.88 18.70 -10.94
CA PRO A 103 14.81 17.72 -9.85
C PRO A 103 14.78 18.38 -8.47
N ARG A 104 13.96 17.85 -7.56
CA ARG A 104 13.85 18.39 -6.19
C ARG A 104 15.05 17.93 -5.36
N ASP A 105 15.67 18.85 -4.62
CA ASP A 105 16.71 18.52 -3.65
C ASP A 105 16.07 18.32 -2.26
N PRO A 106 16.14 17.10 -1.68
CA PRO A 106 15.61 16.82 -0.34
C PRO A 106 16.29 17.63 0.79
N TYR A 107 17.48 18.19 0.53
CA TYR A 107 18.24 18.97 1.51
C TYR A 107 18.00 20.47 1.38
N ASP A 108 17.23 20.93 0.39
CA ASP A 108 16.88 22.34 0.26
C ASP A 108 15.98 22.77 1.44
N LYS A 109 16.26 23.96 1.97
CA LYS A 109 15.50 24.55 3.08
C LYS A 109 14.03 24.75 2.70
N THR A 110 13.74 25.05 1.44
CA THR A 110 12.37 25.20 0.93
C THR A 110 11.61 23.87 1.00
N PHE A 111 12.26 22.76 0.61
CA PHE A 111 11.72 21.41 0.71
C PHE A 111 11.43 21.00 2.16
N VAL A 112 12.39 21.24 3.06
CA VAL A 112 12.23 20.98 4.49
C VAL A 112 11.11 21.85 5.10
N GLY A 113 10.96 23.09 4.63
CA GLY A 113 9.88 24.00 5.01
C GLY A 113 8.50 23.44 4.70
N TYR A 114 8.28 22.96 3.47
CA TYR A 114 7.02 22.30 3.09
C TYR A 114 6.76 21.03 3.90
N CYS A 115 7.79 20.23 4.16
CA CYS A 115 7.65 19.02 4.98
C CYS A 115 7.23 19.36 6.41
N ALA A 116 7.82 20.40 7.00
CA ALA A 116 7.47 20.87 8.34
C ALA A 116 6.04 21.43 8.39
N GLU A 117 5.63 22.21 7.39
CA GLU A 117 4.27 22.76 7.28
C GLU A 117 3.22 21.65 7.21
N ILE A 118 3.38 20.68 6.28
CA ILE A 118 2.45 19.58 6.11
C ILE A 118 2.40 18.70 7.36
N SER A 119 3.56 18.41 7.97
CA SER A 119 3.63 17.62 9.20
C SER A 119 2.93 18.32 10.36
N GLY A 120 3.07 19.64 10.49
CA GLY A 120 2.35 20.44 11.48
C GLY A 120 0.84 20.40 11.28
N LEU A 121 0.38 20.42 10.02
CA LEU A 121 -1.04 20.31 9.68
C LEU A 121 -1.63 18.92 9.96
N LEU A 122 -0.82 17.86 9.92
CA LEU A 122 -1.26 16.52 10.30
C LEU A 122 -1.44 16.37 11.83
N GLY A 123 -0.75 17.16 12.65
CA GLY A 123 -0.80 17.08 14.10
C GLY A 123 -0.26 15.75 14.65
N THR A 124 0.00 15.66 15.96
CA THR A 124 0.54 14.45 16.61
C THR A 124 -0.42 13.25 16.66
N ASP A 125 -1.55 13.31 15.96
CA ASP A 125 -2.57 12.27 15.92
C ASP A 125 -2.52 11.50 14.60
N GLY A 126 -1.48 10.68 14.46
CA GLY A 126 -1.22 9.94 13.23
C GLY A 126 -0.31 8.71 13.35
N HIS A 127 -0.37 8.02 14.49
CA HIS A 127 0.27 6.71 14.75
C HIS A 127 1.80 6.71 14.91
N SER A 128 2.32 7.14 16.05
CA SER A 128 3.55 6.53 16.60
C SER A 128 3.20 5.20 17.27
N ARG A 129 2.91 4.14 16.51
CA ARG A 129 3.04 2.77 17.02
C ARG A 129 4.45 2.27 16.66
N PRO A 130 5.33 2.01 17.65
CA PRO A 130 6.48 1.15 17.41
C PRO A 130 5.97 -0.29 17.46
N ALA A 131 6.13 -1.07 16.40
CA ALA A 131 6.17 -2.53 16.50
C ALA A 131 6.37 -3.14 15.10
N MET A 132 7.61 -3.04 14.61
CA MET A 132 8.17 -4.21 13.94
C MET A 132 8.41 -5.23 15.07
N ALA A 133 7.36 -5.96 15.46
CA ALA A 133 7.56 -7.18 16.22
C ALA A 133 8.31 -8.11 15.26
N ARG A 134 9.64 -8.16 15.42
CA ARG A 134 10.48 -9.22 14.85
C ARG A 134 9.79 -10.51 15.24
N THR A 135 9.05 -11.12 14.32
CA THR A 135 8.64 -12.50 14.43
C THR A 135 9.97 -13.25 14.39
N ARG A 136 10.54 -13.49 15.58
CA ARG A 136 11.59 -14.47 15.75
C ARG A 136 11.01 -15.75 15.18
N ARG A 137 11.55 -16.17 14.04
CA ARG A 137 11.43 -17.56 13.60
C ARG A 137 12.08 -18.39 14.70
N SER A 138 11.28 -19.02 15.55
CA SER A 138 11.69 -20.29 16.14
C SER A 138 11.64 -21.30 15.01
N VAL A 139 12.80 -21.93 14.82
CA VAL A 139 13.03 -23.13 14.01
C VAL A 139 11.98 -24.19 14.31
#